data_AF-A0A378BYY5-F1
#
_entry.id   AF-A0A378BYY5-F1
#
_cell.length_a   1.000
_cell.length_b   1.000
_cell.length_c   1.000
_cell.angle_alpha   90.00
_cell.angle_beta   90.00
_cell.angle_gamma   90.00
#
_symmetry.space_group_name_H-M   'P 1'
#
loop_
_entity.id
_entity.type
_entity.pdbx_description
1 polymer ?
#
loop_
_entity_poly.entity_id
_entity_poly.type
_entity_poly.pdbx_seq_one_letter_code
_entity_poly.pdbx_strand_id
1 'polypeptide(L)' 'MSSRNNSARIAIVMGSKSDWATMQFTAEILDALNVPYHVEVVSAHRTPDKLFSFAESAESHGYQVIIAGARRCGASAGP' A
#
# COMPACT_ATOMS: atom_id res chain seq x y z
N MET A 1 -14.22 18.89 -21.33
CA MET A 1 -13.11 17.94 -21.56
C MET A 1 -12.28 17.88 -20.29
N SER A 2 -12.65 17.02 -19.34
CA SER A 2 -11.88 16.85 -18.11
C SER A 2 -10.96 15.65 -18.32
N SER A 3 -9.70 15.94 -18.62
CA SER A 3 -8.61 14.97 -18.55
C SER A 3 -8.63 14.35 -17.15
N ARG A 4 -9.12 13.11 -17.03
CA ARG A 4 -8.89 12.30 -15.83
C ARG A 4 -7.41 12.02 -15.81
N ASN A 5 -6.66 12.84 -15.06
CA ASN A 5 -5.27 12.56 -14.74
C ASN A 5 -5.18 11.10 -14.32
N ASN A 6 -4.31 10.37 -15.02
CA ASN A 6 -4.02 8.96 -14.81
C ASN A 6 -3.19 8.77 -13.53
N SER A 7 -3.56 9.49 -12.48
CA SER A 7 -2.98 9.38 -11.14
C SER A 7 -3.29 7.96 -10.65
N ALA A 8 -2.27 7.26 -10.18
CA ALA A 8 -2.38 5.89 -9.70
C ALA A 8 -3.68 5.66 -8.92
N ARG A 9 -4.54 4.76 -9.43
CA ARG A 9 -5.83 4.46 -8.77
C ARG A 9 -5.64 3.53 -7.58
N ILE A 10 -4.48 2.89 -7.49
CA ILE A 10 -4.21 1.85 -6.51
C ILE A 10 -2.97 2.24 -5.71
N ALA A 11 -3.06 2.17 -4.39
CA ALA A 11 -1.90 2.27 -3.52
C ALA A 11 -1.60 0.92 -2.86
N ILE A 12 -0.35 0.48 -2.94
CA ILE A 12 0.17 -0.70 -2.26
C ILE A 12 0.93 -0.21 -1.02
N VAL A 13 0.44 -0.55 0.16
CA VAL A 13 1.00 -0.09 1.43
C VAL A 13 1.51 -1.28 2.23
N MET A 14 2.70 -1.17 2.80
CA MET A 14 3.29 -2.26 3.58
C MET A 14 4.01 -1.77 4.84
N GLY A 15 4.04 -2.61 5.88
CA GLY A 15 4.63 -2.24 7.18
C GLY A 15 6.17 -2.17 7.20
N SER A 16 6.83 -2.81 6.24
CA SER A 16 8.27 -2.92 6.16
C SER A 16 8.75 -3.42 4.79
N LYS A 17 10.02 -3.16 4.46
CA LYS A 17 10.63 -3.65 3.21
C LYS A 17 10.65 -5.18 3.09
N SER A 18 10.67 -5.91 4.20
CA SER A 18 10.58 -7.39 4.16
C SER A 18 9.22 -7.88 3.67
N ASP A 19 8.16 -7.08 3.80
CA ASP A 19 6.83 -7.41 3.28
C ASP A 19 6.77 -7.30 1.75
N TRP A 20 7.74 -6.61 1.13
CA TRP A 20 7.86 -6.49 -0.32
C TRP A 20 8.04 -7.83 -1.02
N ALA A 21 8.68 -8.81 -0.36
CA ALA A 21 8.81 -10.17 -0.88
C ALA A 21 7.45 -10.76 -1.31
N THR A 22 6.38 -10.43 -0.59
CA THR A 22 5.02 -10.87 -0.91
C THR A 22 4.26 -9.81 -1.71
N MET A 23 4.41 -8.53 -1.39
CA MET A 23 3.64 -7.46 -2.04
C MET A 23 4.07 -7.20 -3.49
N GLN A 24 5.27 -7.60 -3.91
CA GLN A 24 5.72 -7.46 -5.30
C GLN A 24 4.83 -8.22 -6.29
N PHE A 25 4.27 -9.36 -5.90
CA PHE A 25 3.36 -10.11 -6.77
C PHE A 25 2.09 -9.29 -7.11
N THR A 26 1.63 -8.44 -6.19
CA THR A 26 0.53 -7.50 -6.49
C THR A 26 0.97 -6.48 -7.54
N ALA A 27 2.16 -5.90 -7.36
CA ALA A 27 2.71 -4.93 -8.30
C ALA A 27 2.87 -5.53 -9.71
N GLU A 28 3.42 -6.75 -9.81
CA GLU A 28 3.58 -7.48 -11.07
C GLU A 28 2.26 -7.70 -11.81
N ILE A 29 1.19 -8.06 -11.09
CA ILE A 29 -0.15 -8.22 -11.69
C ILE A 29 -0.70 -6.88 -12.17
N LEU A 30 -0.51 -5.80 -11.41
CA LEU A 30 -0.96 -4.47 -11.82
C LEU A 30 -0.18 -3.96 -13.04
N ASP A 31 1.13 -4.24 -13.11
CA ASP A 31 1.97 -3.98 -14.28
C ASP A 31 1.48 -4.77 -15.50
N ALA A 32 1.18 -6.06 -15.34
CA ALA A 32 0.66 -6.91 -16.42
C ALA A 32 -0.72 -6.43 -16.93
N LEU A 33 -1.54 -5.84 -16.05
CA LEU A 33 -2.81 -5.22 -16.39
C LEU A 33 -2.68 -3.77 -16.88
N ASN A 34 -1.45 -3.22 -16.90
CA ASN A 34 -1.13 -1.84 -17.26
C ASN A 34 -1.94 -0.82 -16.43
N VAL A 35 -2.11 -1.10 -15.14
CA VAL A 35 -2.83 -0.25 -14.18
C VAL A 35 -1.81 0.51 -13.33
N PRO A 36 -1.83 1.85 -13.30
CA PRO A 36 -0.88 2.61 -12.51
C PRO A 36 -1.14 2.45 -11.00
N TYR A 37 -0.07 2.23 -10.25
CA TYR A 37 -0.09 2.08 -8.80
C TYR A 37 1.01 2.89 -8.11
N HIS A 38 0.80 3.20 -6.83
CA HIS A 38 1.79 3.81 -5.93
C HIS A 38 2.20 2.79 -4.88
N VAL A 39 3.48 2.76 -4.51
CA VAL A 39 3.98 1.84 -3.47
C VAL A 39 4.54 2.65 -2.31
N GLU A 40 4.13 2.34 -1.09
CA GLU A 40 4.62 3.02 0.10
C GLU A 40 4.84 2.10 1.31
N VAL A 41 5.91 2.38 2.06
CA VAL A 41 6.16 1.74 3.34
C VAL A 41 5.62 2.61 4.47
N VAL A 42 4.60 2.11 5.16
CA VAL A 42 3.89 2.76 6.26
C VAL A 42 3.66 1.75 7.37
N SER A 43 4.34 1.92 8.51
CA SER A 43 4.27 0.97 9.62
C SER A 43 3.24 1.40 10.65
N ALA A 44 2.15 0.63 10.80
CA ALA A 44 1.13 0.89 11.82
C ALA A 44 1.67 0.89 13.26
N HIS A 45 2.73 0.11 13.54
CA HIS A 45 3.29 -0.06 14.88
C HIS A 45 4.44 0.92 15.19
N ARG A 46 5.19 1.36 14.17
CA ARG A 46 6.37 2.23 14.37
C ARG A 46 6.12 3.68 13.99
N THR A 47 5.25 3.91 13.02
CA THR A 47 4.95 5.24 12.48
C THR A 47 3.43 5.38 12.31
N PRO A 48 2.65 5.38 13.41
CA PRO A 48 1.20 5.48 13.36
C PRO A 48 0.75 6.81 12.73
N ASP A 49 1.43 7.92 13.03
CA ASP A 49 1.09 9.23 12.45
C ASP A 49 1.19 9.22 10.92
N LYS A 50 2.22 8.56 10.38
CA LYS A 50 2.39 8.40 8.93
C LYS A 50 1.23 7.60 8.31
N LEU A 51 0.70 6.60 9.04
CA LEU A 51 -0.48 5.84 8.60
C LEU A 51 -1.72 6.71 8.53
N PHE A 52 -1.95 7.53 9.57
CA PHE A 52 -3.07 8.46 9.58
C PHE A 52 -2.96 9.50 8.47
N SER A 53 -1.80 10.16 8.32
CA SER A 53 -1.60 11.14 7.25
C SER A 53 -1.74 10.53 5.85
N PHE A 54 -1.28 9.30 5.66
CA PHE A 54 -1.49 8.59 4.40
C PHE A 54 -2.99 8.36 4.14
N ALA A 55 -3.73 7.87 5.14
CA ALA A 55 -5.16 7.61 5.01
C ALA A 55 -5.97 8.89 4.75
N GLU A 56 -5.70 9.97 5.47
CA GLU A 56 -6.37 11.27 5.31
C GLU A 56 -6.13 11.87 3.93
N SER A 57 -4.93 11.70 3.38
CA SER A 57 -4.59 12.21 2.07
C SER A 57 -4.93 11.24 0.93
N ALA A 58 -5.34 10.00 1.21
CA ALA A 58 -5.51 9.00 0.18
C ALA A 58 -6.59 9.37 -0.86
N GLU A 59 -7.71 9.91 -0.39
CA GLU A 59 -8.81 10.38 -1.25
C GLU A 59 -8.37 11.57 -2.11
N SER A 60 -7.65 12.54 -1.52
CA SER A 60 -7.17 13.73 -2.24
C SER A 60 -6.11 13.41 -3.29
N HIS A 61 -5.31 12.36 -3.07
CA HIS A 61 -4.40 11.81 -4.08
C HIS A 61 -5.11 11.03 -5.20
N GLY A 62 -6.41 10.76 -5.05
CA GLY A 62 -7.22 10.06 -6.05
C GLY A 62 -7.11 8.54 -6.01
N TYR A 63 -6.61 7.97 -4.90
CA TYR A 63 -6.61 6.51 -4.73
C TYR A 63 -8.04 5.99 -4.61
N GLN A 64 -8.36 4.99 -5.41
CA GLN A 64 -9.65 4.30 -5.39
C GLN A 64 -9.59 2.97 -4.62
N VAL A 65 -8.40 2.36 -4.57
CA VAL A 65 -8.15 1.09 -3.89
C VAL A 65 -6.83 1.18 -3.13
N ILE A 66 -6.82 0.66 -1.90
CA ILE A 66 -5.61 0.54 -1.08
C ILE A 66 -5.41 -0.93 -0.76
N ILE A 67 -4.26 -1.49 -1.14
CA ILE A 67 -3.86 -2.87 -0.87
C ILE A 67 -2.81 -2.84 0.23
N ALA A 68 -3.19 -3.26 1.44
CA ALA A 68 -2.32 -3.22 2.62
C ALA A 68 -1.77 -4.60 2.97
N GLY A 69 -0.44 -4.76 2.88
CA GLY A 69 0.28 -5.95 3.32
C GLY A 69 0.73 -5.82 4.78
N ALA A 70 0.22 -6.69 5.65
CA ALA A 70 0.66 -6.80 7.04
C ALA A 70 1.04 -8.24 7.36
N ARG A 71 2.21 -8.42 7.98
CA ARG A 71 2.61 -9.69 8.57
C ARG A 71 2.07 -9.81 9.99
N ARG A 72 1.58 -11.00 10.36
CA ARG A 72 1.20 -11.34 11.74
C ARG A 72 2.42 -11.12 12.63
N CYS A 73 2.28 -10.30 13.66
CA CYS A 73 3.25 -10.29 14.76
C CYS A 73 3.20 -11.68 15.40
N GLY A 74 4.29 -12.43 15.31
CA GLY A 74 4.44 -13.67 16.05
C GLY A 74 4.37 -13.32 17.54
N ALA A 75 3.19 -13.44 18.14
CA ALA A 75 3.16 -13.98 19.50
C ALA A 75 3.87 -15.32 19.37
N SER A 76 4.97 -15.48 20.10
CA SER A 76 5.56 -16.78 20.35
C SER A 76 4.44 -17.80 20.46
N ALA A 77 4.38 -18.75 19.52
CA ALA A 77 3.85 -20.05 19.87
C ALA A 77 4.79 -20.54 20.97
N GLY A 78 4.42 -20.25 22.22
CA GLY A 78 5.03 -20.90 23.37
C GLY A 78 4.81 -22.41 23.22
N PRO A 79 5.73 -23.23 23.76
CA PRO A 79 5.59 -24.68 23.71
C PRO A 79 4.27 -25.16 24.31
#